data_AF-A0A317K313-F1
#
_entry.id   AF-A0A317K313-F1
#
_cell.length_a   1.000
_cell.length_b   1.000
_cell.length_c   1.000
_cell.angle_alpha   90.00
_cell.angle_beta   90.00
_cell.angle_gamma   90.00
#
_symmetry.space_group_name_H-M   'P 1'
#
loop_
_entity.id
_entity.type
_entity.pdbx_description
1 polymer ?
#
loop_
_entity_poly.entity_id
_entity_poly.type
_entity_poly.pdbx_seq_one_letter_code
_entity_poly.pdbx_strand_id
1 'polypeptide(L)'
;MARLAGGGIALGAAAVGAAAVRALTAPRRVGWPDGGDGRPARWQVVTVDRPPGQVLPEGRWPEPLRRLGDAVQVRVRPAPGDRGTELAARPRPGAGPPPGLAVHLVGDDPGRLVRQALRQVKQLAETGEVLRPDRSELDRPAVTPE
;
A
#
# COMPACT_ATOMS: atom_id res chain seq x y z
N MET A 1 -66.21 -0.79 -5.85
CA MET A 1 -65.73 0.61 -5.70
C MET A 1 -65.23 0.78 -4.27
N ALA A 2 -63.93 0.96 -4.06
CA ALA A 2 -63.38 1.51 -2.84
C ALA A 2 -61.99 2.08 -3.17
N ARG A 3 -61.89 3.42 -3.12
CA ARG A 3 -60.63 4.17 -3.22
C ARG A 3 -59.93 4.11 -1.87
N LEU A 4 -58.62 3.86 -1.86
CA LEU A 4 -57.76 4.20 -0.73
C LEU A 4 -56.70 5.20 -1.21
N ALA A 5 -56.64 6.28 -0.45
CA ALA A 5 -55.82 7.44 -0.65
C ALA A 5 -54.46 7.30 0.05
N GLY A 6 -53.47 7.97 -0.52
CA GLY A 6 -52.52 8.81 0.23
C GLY A 6 -51.35 8.13 0.94
N GLY A 7 -50.16 8.66 0.71
CA GLY A 7 -49.00 8.45 1.59
C GLY A 7 -47.67 8.61 0.87
N GLY A 8 -47.23 9.87 0.71
CA GLY A 8 -46.00 10.22 0.02
C GLY A 8 -44.70 9.90 0.77
N ILE A 9 -43.68 9.61 -0.04
CA ILE A 9 -42.23 9.81 0.08
C ILE A 9 -41.69 10.18 1.47
N ALA A 10 -40.83 9.32 2.01
CA ALA A 10 -39.70 9.74 2.86
C ALA A 10 -38.41 9.07 2.37
N LEU A 11 -37.54 9.92 1.80
CA LEU A 11 -36.13 9.67 1.49
C LEU A 11 -35.34 9.45 2.79
N GLY A 12 -34.38 8.52 2.76
CA GLY A 12 -33.41 8.36 3.84
C GLY A 12 -32.57 7.10 3.75
N ALA A 13 -31.89 6.87 2.63
CA ALA A 13 -30.90 5.81 2.52
C ALA A 13 -29.62 6.23 3.28
N ALA A 14 -29.50 5.81 4.54
CA ALA A 14 -28.24 5.86 5.28
C ALA A 14 -27.43 4.59 4.97
N ALA A 15 -26.65 4.64 3.88
CA ALA A 15 -25.65 3.62 3.59
C ALA A 15 -24.46 3.79 4.57
N VAL A 16 -24.52 3.10 5.71
CA VAL A 16 -23.33 2.94 6.56
C VAL A 16 -22.40 1.96 5.84
N GLY A 17 -21.24 2.47 5.43
CA GLY A 17 -20.27 1.79 4.58
C GLY A 17 -19.83 0.44 5.13
N ALA A 18 -20.33 -0.63 4.51
CA ALA A 18 -19.74 -1.95 4.63
C ALA A 18 -18.40 -1.93 3.89
N ALA A 19 -17.30 -1.88 4.63
CA ALA A 19 -15.98 -2.19 4.10
C ALA A 19 -16.01 -3.65 3.62
N ALA A 20 -16.20 -3.83 2.32
CA ALA A 20 -16.27 -5.14 1.70
C ALA A 20 -14.88 -5.81 1.74
N VAL A 21 -14.60 -6.53 2.81
CA VAL A 21 -13.51 -7.53 2.85
C VAL A 21 -13.97 -8.72 2.03
N ARG A 22 -13.81 -8.64 0.71
CA ARG A 22 -14.13 -9.74 -0.19
C ARG A 22 -12.96 -10.72 -0.26
N ALA A 23 -12.92 -11.65 0.69
CA ALA A 23 -12.07 -12.83 0.63
C ALA A 23 -12.86 -13.97 -0.05
N LEU A 24 -12.52 -14.35 -1.29
CA LEU A 24 -12.94 -15.61 -1.89
C LEU A 24 -11.87 -16.16 -2.87
N THR A 25 -11.14 -17.17 -2.38
CA THR A 25 -10.81 -18.48 -3.02
C THR A 25 -10.29 -18.57 -4.48
N ALA A 26 -8.96 -18.77 -4.59
CA ALA A 26 -8.20 -19.69 -5.47
C ALA A 26 -8.19 -19.54 -7.03
N PRO A 27 -7.29 -20.23 -7.76
CA PRO A 27 -5.93 -19.80 -8.06
C PRO A 27 -5.76 -19.43 -9.55
N ARG A 28 -5.14 -18.30 -9.84
CA ARG A 28 -4.44 -18.07 -11.11
C ARG A 28 -3.22 -17.23 -10.81
N ARG A 29 -2.10 -17.54 -11.47
CA ARG A 29 -0.89 -16.69 -11.53
C ARG A 29 -1.25 -15.38 -12.27
N VAL A 30 -2.15 -14.60 -11.71
CA VAL A 30 -2.41 -13.24 -12.15
C VAL A 30 -1.38 -12.41 -11.38
N GLY A 31 -0.22 -12.25 -12.01
CA GLY A 31 0.64 -11.11 -11.71
C GLY A 31 -0.23 -9.87 -11.71
N TRP A 32 0.08 -8.91 -10.83
CA TRP A 32 -0.68 -7.67 -10.83
C TRP A 32 -0.58 -7.03 -12.22
N PRO A 33 -1.69 -6.55 -12.81
CA PRO A 33 -1.66 -6.00 -14.15
C PRO A 33 -0.68 -4.82 -14.20
N ASP A 34 0.29 -4.91 -15.10
CA ASP A 34 1.29 -3.88 -15.38
C ASP A 34 0.73 -2.77 -16.28
N GLY A 35 1.26 -1.56 -16.12
CA GLY A 35 0.94 -0.41 -16.94
C GLY A 35 2.14 0.53 -17.11
N GLY A 36 2.52 0.76 -18.38
CA GLY A 36 3.36 1.85 -18.86
C GLY A 36 2.67 2.59 -20.01
N ASP A 37 3.17 3.79 -20.36
CA ASP A 37 2.79 4.63 -21.51
C ASP A 37 1.52 5.49 -21.31
N GLY A 38 1.27 5.94 -20.08
CA GLY A 38 0.05 6.66 -19.68
C GLY A 38 -0.97 5.78 -18.93
N ARG A 39 -0.63 4.49 -18.78
CA ARG A 39 -1.34 3.56 -17.90
C ARG A 39 -0.95 3.77 -16.43
N PRO A 40 -1.84 3.43 -15.48
CA PRO A 40 -1.57 3.57 -14.05
C PRO A 40 -0.29 2.82 -13.67
N ALA A 41 0.51 3.42 -12.77
CA ALA A 41 1.78 2.87 -12.31
C ALA A 41 1.68 1.37 -11.97
N ARG A 42 2.71 0.62 -12.34
CA ARG A 42 2.79 -0.82 -12.06
C ARG A 42 2.72 -1.12 -10.56
N TRP A 43 2.18 -2.29 -10.22
CA TRP A 43 2.14 -2.76 -8.85
C TRP A 43 3.52 -3.25 -8.40
N GLN A 44 3.96 -2.76 -7.26
CA GLN A 44 5.12 -3.26 -6.55
C GLN A 44 4.65 -4.22 -5.46
N VAL A 45 5.35 -5.35 -5.31
CA VAL A 45 4.89 -6.47 -4.50
C VAL A 45 6.03 -6.98 -3.64
N VAL A 46 5.72 -7.28 -2.38
CA VAL A 46 6.58 -8.08 -1.50
C VAL A 46 5.77 -9.22 -0.89
N THR A 47 6.41 -10.38 -0.73
CA THR A 47 5.91 -11.43 0.17
C THR A 47 6.49 -11.21 1.54
N VAL A 48 5.64 -11.12 2.56
CA VAL A 48 6.01 -11.04 3.97
C VAL A 48 5.72 -12.39 4.62
N ASP A 49 6.70 -12.96 5.31
CA ASP A 49 6.64 -14.27 5.97
C ASP A 49 5.86 -14.22 7.30
N ARG A 50 4.71 -13.55 7.28
CA ARG A 50 3.79 -13.37 8.39
C ARG A 50 2.35 -13.47 7.89
N PRO A 51 1.40 -13.97 8.69
CA PRO A 51 -0.01 -14.05 8.31
C PRO A 51 -0.64 -12.64 8.18
N PRO A 52 -1.74 -12.47 7.43
CA PRO A 52 -2.31 -11.16 7.14
C PRO A 52 -2.67 -10.33 8.38
N GLY A 53 -3.12 -10.98 9.46
CA GLY A 53 -3.45 -10.31 10.73
C GLY A 53 -2.24 -9.71 11.46
N GLN A 54 -1.03 -10.21 11.20
CA GLN A 54 0.21 -9.61 11.73
C GLN A 54 0.77 -8.54 10.82
N VAL A 55 0.55 -8.64 9.50
CA VAL A 55 0.99 -7.63 8.52
C VAL A 55 0.09 -6.39 8.56
N LEU A 56 -1.22 -6.59 8.77
CA LEU A 56 -2.22 -5.52 8.95
C LEU A 56 -2.99 -5.73 10.25
N PRO A 57 -2.37 -5.41 11.40
CA PRO A 57 -3.09 -5.43 12.67
C PRO A 57 -4.28 -4.48 12.59
N GLU A 58 -5.47 -5.01 12.93
CA GLU A 58 -6.74 -4.27 12.90
C GLU A 58 -7.10 -3.68 11.51
N GLY A 59 -6.54 -4.24 10.43
CA GLY A 59 -6.75 -3.73 9.07
C GLY A 59 -6.00 -2.42 8.78
N ARG A 60 -5.15 -1.94 9.69
CA ARG A 60 -4.32 -0.74 9.51
C ARG A 60 -3.11 -1.08 8.65
N TRP A 61 -2.72 -0.16 7.77
CA TRP A 61 -1.50 -0.33 6.98
C TRP A 61 -0.26 -0.28 7.88
N PRO A 62 0.74 -1.13 7.61
CA PRO A 62 1.99 -1.11 8.36
C PRO A 62 2.80 0.15 8.07
N GLU A 63 3.62 0.58 9.04
CA GLU A 63 4.64 1.61 8.83
C GLU A 63 5.82 1.02 8.02
N PRO A 64 6.46 1.80 7.13
CA PRO A 64 6.19 3.20 6.77
C PRO A 64 5.07 3.39 5.73
N LEU A 65 4.46 2.33 5.21
CA LEU A 65 3.48 2.42 4.11
C LEU A 65 2.28 3.30 4.48
N ARG A 66 1.86 3.31 5.75
CA ARG A 66 0.81 4.18 6.28
C ARG A 66 1.05 5.67 6.00
N ARG A 67 2.30 6.15 6.03
CA ARG A 67 2.65 7.56 5.80
C ARG A 67 2.40 8.03 4.37
N LEU A 68 2.34 7.09 3.42
CA LEU A 68 2.02 7.42 2.04
C LEU A 68 0.53 7.73 1.85
N GLY A 69 -0.33 7.27 2.76
CA GLY A 69 -1.75 7.57 2.78
C GLY A 69 -2.43 7.40 1.41
N ASP A 70 -3.22 8.40 1.02
CA ASP A 70 -3.99 8.35 -0.22
C ASP A 70 -3.15 8.48 -1.51
N ALA A 71 -1.85 8.80 -1.38
CA ALA A 71 -0.93 8.85 -2.53
C ALA A 71 -0.67 7.47 -3.14
N VAL A 72 -1.05 6.38 -2.46
CA VAL A 72 -0.90 5.01 -2.94
C VAL A 72 -2.20 4.22 -2.93
N GLN A 73 -2.26 3.19 -3.77
CA GLN A 73 -3.22 2.10 -3.66
C GLN A 73 -2.51 0.90 -3.09
N VAL A 74 -3.13 0.22 -2.12
CA VAL A 74 -2.58 -0.97 -1.45
C VAL A 74 -3.53 -2.15 -1.65
N ARG A 75 -2.97 -3.33 -1.88
CA ARG A 75 -3.68 -4.62 -1.94
C ARG A 75 -2.95 -5.63 -1.08
N VAL A 76 -3.73 -6.47 -0.42
CA VAL A 76 -3.23 -7.52 0.47
C VAL A 76 -3.93 -8.81 0.11
N ARG A 77 -3.18 -9.89 0.01
CA ARG A 77 -3.73 -11.25 -0.14
C ARG A 77 -2.81 -12.27 0.52
N PRO A 78 -3.30 -13.47 0.87
CA PRO A 78 -2.43 -14.58 1.22
C PRO A 78 -1.42 -14.85 0.09
N ALA A 79 -0.16 -15.09 0.46
CA ALA A 79 0.88 -15.44 -0.49
C ALA A 79 0.67 -16.87 -1.02
N PRO A 80 1.00 -17.13 -2.30
CA PRO A 80 0.89 -18.47 -2.86
C PRO A 80 1.91 -19.41 -2.22
N GLY A 81 1.48 -20.66 -2.02
CA GLY A 81 2.31 -21.70 -1.40
C GLY A 81 2.51 -21.51 0.09
N ASP A 82 1.54 -20.89 0.78
CA ASP A 82 1.56 -20.66 2.24
C ASP A 82 2.80 -19.89 2.74
N ARG A 83 3.35 -19.01 1.89
CA ARG A 83 4.54 -18.20 2.20
C ARG A 83 4.21 -16.92 2.99
N GLY A 84 3.09 -16.89 3.71
CA GLY A 84 2.61 -15.71 4.43
C GLY A 84 1.70 -14.80 3.60
N THR A 85 2.05 -13.52 3.46
CA THR A 85 1.18 -12.47 2.90
C THR A 85 1.84 -11.76 1.73
N GLU A 86 1.13 -11.60 0.62
CA GLU A 86 1.52 -10.69 -0.45
C GLU A 86 0.94 -9.30 -0.22
N LEU A 87 1.84 -8.33 -0.01
CA LEU A 87 1.53 -6.92 0.12
C LEU A 87 1.96 -6.20 -1.17
N ALA A 88 1.00 -5.59 -1.85
CA ALA A 88 1.25 -4.85 -3.07
C ALA A 88 0.82 -3.40 -2.94
N ALA A 89 1.63 -2.50 -3.49
CA ALA A 89 1.33 -1.08 -3.54
C ALA A 89 1.72 -0.46 -4.88
N ARG A 90 1.01 0.59 -5.27
CA ARG A 90 1.38 1.43 -6.40
C ARG A 90 1.03 2.90 -6.13
N PRO A 91 1.73 3.86 -6.75
CA PRO A 91 1.28 5.24 -6.78
C PRO A 91 -0.15 5.36 -7.33
N ARG A 92 -0.96 6.22 -6.73
CA ARG A 92 -2.29 6.54 -7.26
C ARG A 92 -2.12 7.53 -8.43
N PRO A 93 -2.72 7.27 -9.61
CA PRO A 93 -2.69 8.23 -10.71
C PRO A 93 -3.27 9.58 -10.31
N GLY A 94 -2.57 10.67 -10.65
CA GLY A 94 -3.00 12.04 -10.34
C GLY A 94 -2.89 12.44 -8.86
N ALA A 95 -2.39 11.57 -7.98
CA ALA A 95 -2.11 11.96 -6.61
C ALA A 95 -0.82 12.78 -6.53
N GLY A 96 -0.88 13.90 -5.80
CA GLY A 96 0.29 14.67 -5.44
C GLY A 96 1.19 13.93 -4.42
N PRO A 97 2.39 14.46 -4.15
CA PRO A 97 3.25 13.93 -3.11
C PRO A 97 2.52 13.91 -1.75
N PRO A 98 2.75 12.89 -0.90
CA PRO A 98 2.11 12.83 0.41
C PRO A 98 2.48 14.07 1.25
N PRO A 99 1.54 14.62 2.06
CA PRO A 99 1.81 15.78 2.90
C PRO A 99 3.02 15.56 3.81
N GLY A 100 3.91 16.55 3.89
CA GLY A 100 5.11 16.48 4.72
C GLY A 100 6.26 15.63 4.15
N LEU A 101 6.07 14.97 2.99
CA LEU A 101 7.19 14.40 2.26
C LEU A 101 7.75 15.47 1.32
N ALA A 102 9.02 15.82 1.48
CA ALA A 102 9.63 16.81 0.60
C ALA A 102 9.60 16.32 -0.85
N VAL A 103 9.24 17.19 -1.79
CA VAL A 103 9.09 16.87 -3.22
C VAL A 103 10.35 16.19 -3.78
N HIS A 104 11.53 16.61 -3.34
CA HIS A 104 12.81 16.01 -3.73
C HIS A 104 13.02 14.57 -3.22
N LEU A 105 12.33 14.14 -2.14
CA LEU A 105 12.37 12.77 -1.62
C LEU A 105 11.44 11.83 -2.37
N VAL A 106 10.34 12.33 -2.95
CA VAL A 106 9.56 11.57 -3.93
C VAL A 106 10.37 11.39 -5.20
N GLY A 107 11.14 12.42 -5.58
CA GLY A 107 11.92 12.45 -6.82
C GLY A 107 11.05 12.26 -8.06
N ASP A 108 11.69 11.98 -9.20
CA ASP A 108 10.99 11.76 -10.48
C ASP A 108 10.37 10.35 -10.63
N ASP A 109 10.70 9.40 -9.72
CA ASP A 109 10.14 8.04 -9.71
C ASP A 109 9.40 7.75 -8.39
N PRO A 110 8.09 8.08 -8.30
CA PRO A 110 7.23 7.70 -7.18
C PRO A 110 7.21 6.20 -6.91
N GLY A 111 7.47 5.36 -7.92
CA GLY A 111 7.59 3.92 -7.77
C GLY A 111 8.78 3.51 -6.91
N ARG A 112 9.86 4.30 -6.88
CA ARG A 112 11.03 4.05 -6.02
C ARG A 112 10.67 4.20 -4.54
N LEU A 113 9.91 5.24 -4.19
CA LEU A 113 9.42 5.44 -2.83
C LEU A 113 8.55 4.26 -2.37
N VAL A 114 7.65 3.79 -3.23
CA VAL A 114 6.81 2.61 -2.94
C VAL A 114 7.65 1.35 -2.75
N ARG A 115 8.65 1.09 -3.61
CA ARG A 115 9.58 -0.04 -3.45
C ARG A 115 10.30 0.02 -2.11
N GLN A 116 10.81 1.19 -1.74
CA GLN A 116 11.50 1.39 -0.48
C GLN A 116 10.57 1.15 0.71
N ALA A 117 9.36 1.72 0.70
CA ALA A 117 8.39 1.54 1.77
C ALA A 117 8.00 0.06 1.95
N LEU A 118 7.71 -0.66 0.87
CA LEU A 118 7.39 -2.09 0.92
C LEU A 118 8.56 -2.93 1.46
N ARG A 119 9.80 -2.61 1.09
CA ARG A 119 10.99 -3.29 1.62
C ARG A 119 11.12 -3.07 3.13
N GLN A 120 10.92 -1.84 3.60
CA GLN A 120 10.97 -1.52 5.03
C GLN A 120 9.85 -2.20 5.81
N VAL A 121 8.62 -2.24 5.27
CA VAL A 121 7.51 -3.01 5.87
C VAL A 121 7.89 -4.49 6.01
N LYS A 122 8.42 -5.10 4.94
CA LYS A 122 8.84 -6.52 4.98
C LYS A 122 9.87 -6.75 6.07
N GLN A 123 10.91 -5.92 6.14
CA GLN A 123 11.96 -6.04 7.16
C GLN A 123 11.39 -5.87 8.57
N LEU A 124 10.62 -4.81 8.84
CA LEU A 124 10.01 -4.60 10.16
C LEU A 124 9.10 -5.75 10.58
N ALA A 125 8.28 -6.27 9.66
CA ALA A 125 7.37 -7.37 9.97
C ALA A 125 8.09 -8.71 10.19
N GLU A 126 9.21 -8.94 9.50
CA GLU A 126 9.95 -10.21 9.58
C GLU A 126 10.98 -10.20 10.70
N THR A 127 11.74 -9.13 10.83
CA THR A 127 12.91 -9.03 11.72
C THR A 127 12.72 -8.03 12.85
N GLY A 128 11.70 -7.16 12.81
CA GLY A 128 11.54 -6.06 13.77
C GLY A 128 12.48 -4.87 13.52
N GLU A 129 13.33 -4.94 12.50
CA GLU A 129 14.39 -3.95 12.23
C GLU A 129 14.39 -3.53 10.75
N VAL A 130 14.94 -2.36 10.44
CA VAL A 130 15.18 -1.93 9.05
C VAL A 130 16.68 -1.91 8.81
N LEU A 131 17.16 -2.74 7.88
CA LEU A 131 18.58 -2.76 7.51
C LEU A 131 18.95 -1.45 6.82
N ARG A 132 19.96 -0.78 7.35
CA ARG A 132 20.57 0.38 6.71
C ARG A 132 21.88 -0.05 6.06
N PRO A 133 22.16 0.41 4.83
CA PRO A 133 23.47 0.21 4.26
C PRO A 133 24.51 0.89 5.15
N ASP A 134 25.68 0.27 5.26
CA ASP A 134 26.84 0.92 5.84
C ASP A 134 27.18 2.15 5.01
N ARG A 135 27.64 3.22 5.69
CA ARG A 135 28.12 4.41 4.98
C ARG A 135 29.34 4.01 4.17
N SER A 136 29.33 4.38 2.89
CA SER A 136 30.52 4.21 2.06
C SER A 136 31.63 5.12 2.59
N GLU A 137 32.89 4.77 2.35
CA GLU A 137 34.04 5.66 2.56
C GLU A 137 33.83 7.02 1.86
N LEU A 138 33.10 7.02 0.73
CA LEU A 138 32.74 8.21 -0.04
C LEU A 138 31.73 9.13 0.68
N ASP A 139 30.99 8.62 1.67
CA ASP A 139 30.04 9.41 2.49
C ASP A 139 30.71 9.98 3.75
N ARG A 140 31.97 9.63 4.03
CA ARG A 140 32.72 10.15 5.17
C ARG A 140 33.30 11.52 4.77
N PRO A 141 33.18 12.58 5.60
CA PRO A 141 33.84 13.84 5.31
C PRO A 141 35.35 13.60 5.17
N ALA A 142 35.96 14.17 4.13
CA ALA A 142 37.39 14.08 3.92
C ALA A 142 38.10 14.65 5.14
N VAL A 143 38.85 13.81 5.85
CA VAL A 143 39.74 14.27 6.92
C VAL A 143 40.94 14.88 6.23
N THR A 144 41.01 16.20 6.16
CA THR A 144 42.22 16.91 5.70
C THR A 144 43.26 16.78 6.81
N PRO A 145 44.40 16.12 6.59
CA PRO A 145 45.50 16.13 7.56
C PRO A 145 46.10 17.54 7.64
N GLU A 146 46.42 18.00 8.85
CA GLU A 146 47.12 19.27 9.12
C GLU A 146 48.60 19.24 8.71
#